data_AF-A0A842HK80-F1
#
_entry.id   AF-A0A842HK80-F1
#
_cell.length_a   1.000
_cell.length_b   1.000
_cell.length_c   1.000
_cell.angle_alpha   90.00
_cell.angle_beta   90.00
_cell.angle_gamma   90.00
#
_symmetry.space_group_name_H-M   'P 1'
#
loop_
_entity.id
_entity.type
_entity.pdbx_description
1 polymer ?
#
loop_
_entity_poly.entity_id
_entity_poly.type
_entity_poly.pdbx_seq_one_letter_code
_entity_poly.pdbx_strand_id
1 'polypeptide(L)'
;MKRLLSISLTCLLATFAAAQAKDFPQIDYVKSRHVEAETFKRISEYFDGKENQGDKIVLRTDPSVREGWYLVLMLDGDADQYPAGTRVGLKVLLPGQKEEVVKATSLPTPIPSSSEIWIGLTGKDEPANGKPPVAWMVVIYSPQGKVYSAYKSYLWEKPDEEAKPAQQ
;
A
#
# COMPACT_ATOMS: atom_id res chain seq x y z
N MET A 1 -50.42 20.17 -49.36
CA MET A 1 -50.06 21.58 -49.06
C MET A 1 -50.30 21.87 -47.58
N LYS A 2 -49.41 22.64 -46.93
CA LYS A 2 -49.33 23.07 -45.50
C LYS A 2 -48.46 22.12 -44.63
N ARG A 3 -47.15 22.41 -44.49
CA ARG A 3 -46.43 23.30 -43.52
C ARG A 3 -46.06 22.53 -42.24
N LEU A 4 -44.78 22.19 -42.04
CA LEU A 4 -43.75 22.93 -41.25
C LEU A 4 -44.04 22.93 -39.73
N LEU A 5 -43.24 22.21 -38.93
CA LEU A 5 -42.31 22.80 -37.94
C LEU A 5 -41.49 21.74 -37.18
N SER A 6 -40.19 22.02 -37.08
CA SER A 6 -39.17 21.32 -36.29
C SER A 6 -39.40 21.34 -34.79
N ILE A 7 -39.00 20.28 -34.07
CA ILE A 7 -38.29 20.39 -32.78
C ILE A 7 -37.25 19.27 -32.70
N SER A 8 -35.99 19.61 -32.98
CA SER A 8 -34.84 18.73 -32.75
C SER A 8 -34.45 18.87 -31.27
N LEU A 9 -34.83 17.91 -30.43
CA LEU A 9 -34.47 17.88 -29.02
C LEU A 9 -33.12 17.18 -28.88
N THR A 10 -32.03 17.92 -29.13
CA THR A 10 -30.68 17.45 -28.85
C THR A 10 -30.44 17.51 -27.35
N CYS A 11 -30.70 16.41 -26.64
CA CYS A 11 -30.29 16.25 -25.25
C CYS A 11 -28.76 16.18 -25.20
N LEU A 12 -28.13 17.32 -24.95
CA LEU A 12 -26.72 17.42 -24.59
C LEU A 12 -26.57 16.81 -23.18
N LEU A 13 -26.38 15.48 -23.10
CA LEU A 13 -25.95 14.84 -21.87
C LEU A 13 -24.51 15.29 -21.60
N ALA A 14 -24.39 16.35 -20.80
CA ALA A 14 -23.15 16.72 -20.16
C ALA A 14 -22.69 15.53 -19.30
N THR A 15 -21.69 14.80 -19.79
CA THR A 15 -20.94 13.83 -19.00
C THR A 15 -20.14 14.61 -17.97
N PHE A 16 -20.77 14.92 -16.83
CA PHE A 16 -20.07 15.33 -15.63
C PHE A 16 -19.28 14.10 -15.14
N ALA A 17 -18.03 13.99 -15.55
CA ALA A 17 -17.08 13.11 -14.88
C ALA A 17 -16.83 13.72 -13.50
N ALA A 18 -17.66 13.37 -12.53
CA ALA A 18 -17.38 13.67 -11.14
C ALA A 18 -16.06 12.97 -10.80
N ALA A 19 -15.00 13.75 -10.56
CA ALA A 19 -13.82 13.24 -9.91
C ALA A 19 -14.29 12.66 -8.57
N GLN A 20 -14.28 11.32 -8.47
CA GLN A 20 -14.61 10.64 -7.22
C GLN A 20 -13.63 11.16 -6.16
N ALA A 21 -14.16 11.71 -5.07
CA ALA A 21 -13.32 12.08 -3.94
C ALA A 21 -12.61 10.82 -3.44
N LYS A 22 -11.31 10.92 -3.16
CA LYS A 22 -10.59 9.84 -2.48
C LYS A 22 -11.12 9.81 -1.04
N ASP A 23 -11.94 8.81 -0.72
CA ASP A 23 -12.54 8.67 0.62
C ASP A 23 -11.49 8.42 1.72
N PHE A 24 -10.32 7.90 1.34
CA PHE A 24 -9.22 7.56 2.25
C PHE A 24 -7.87 7.82 1.56
N PRO A 25 -6.77 7.98 2.34
CA PRO A 25 -5.43 8.05 1.79
C PRO A 25 -5.16 6.93 0.79
N GLN A 26 -4.39 7.24 -0.24
CA GLN A 26 -3.95 6.32 -1.27
C GLN A 26 -2.44 6.09 -1.14
N ILE A 27 -1.98 4.96 -1.67
CA ILE A 27 -0.55 4.68 -1.76
C ILE A 27 0.00 5.46 -2.96
N ASP A 28 0.84 6.45 -2.71
CA ASP A 28 1.50 7.24 -3.75
C ASP A 28 2.62 6.44 -4.41
N TYR A 29 3.49 5.84 -3.61
CA TYR A 29 4.58 5.00 -4.06
C TYR A 29 5.11 4.11 -2.94
N VAL A 30 5.95 3.13 -3.31
CA VAL A 30 6.52 2.17 -2.35
C VAL A 30 8.03 2.12 -2.51
N LYS A 31 8.76 2.23 -1.39
CA LYS A 31 10.20 1.99 -1.32
C LYS A 31 10.46 0.56 -0.85
N SER A 32 11.37 -0.14 -1.49
CA SER A 32 11.77 -1.50 -1.13
C SER A 32 13.23 -1.52 -0.67
N ARG A 33 13.51 -2.00 0.54
CA ARG A 33 14.87 -2.01 1.11
C ARG A 33 15.07 -3.02 2.23
N HIS A 34 16.30 -3.49 2.39
CA HIS A 34 16.75 -4.10 3.64
C HIS A 34 16.85 -3.05 4.76
N VAL A 35 16.50 -3.41 5.98
CA VAL A 35 16.56 -2.53 7.15
C VAL A 35 17.11 -3.29 8.35
N GLU A 36 18.22 -2.80 8.89
CA GLU A 36 18.86 -3.32 10.10
C GLU A 36 18.01 -3.06 11.35
N ALA A 37 18.09 -3.94 12.35
CA ALA A 37 17.37 -3.82 13.62
C ALA A 37 17.65 -2.49 14.35
N GLU A 38 18.87 -1.96 14.24
CA GLU A 38 19.33 -0.70 14.81
C GLU A 38 18.51 0.50 14.34
N THR A 39 17.95 0.45 13.13
CA THR A 39 17.12 1.52 12.56
C THR A 39 15.84 1.78 13.38
N PHE A 40 15.39 0.78 14.15
CA PHE A 40 14.19 0.85 14.96
C PHE A 40 14.47 1.21 16.42
N LYS A 41 15.72 1.11 16.89
CA LYS A 41 16.07 1.38 18.29
C LYS A 41 15.90 2.88 18.59
N ARG A 42 15.18 3.19 19.67
CA ARG A 42 15.05 4.55 20.21
C ARG A 42 15.76 4.70 21.55
N ILE A 43 16.07 5.95 21.91
CA ILE A 43 16.70 6.30 23.20
C ILE A 43 15.85 5.82 24.38
N SER A 44 14.51 5.91 24.27
CA SER A 44 13.58 5.45 25.30
C SER A 44 13.74 3.97 25.66
N GLU A 45 14.08 3.11 24.69
CA GLU A 45 14.22 1.66 24.93
C GLU A 45 15.40 1.33 25.85
N TYR A 46 16.42 2.19 25.95
CA TYR A 46 17.53 1.98 26.89
C TYR A 46 17.09 2.11 28.34
N PHE A 47 15.94 2.76 28.60
CA PHE A 47 15.42 2.97 29.95
C PHE A 47 14.44 1.87 30.37
N ASP A 48 13.64 1.31 29.45
CA ASP A 48 12.58 0.34 29.78
C ASP A 48 12.71 -1.03 29.09
N GLY A 49 13.64 -1.17 28.14
CA GLY A 49 13.88 -2.39 27.36
C GLY A 49 12.78 -2.72 26.35
N LYS A 50 11.82 -1.83 26.11
CA LYS A 50 10.64 -2.09 25.26
C LYS A 50 10.76 -1.34 23.94
N GLU A 51 10.36 -1.99 22.84
CA GLU A 51 10.34 -1.33 21.54
C GLU A 51 9.42 -0.10 21.57
N ASN A 52 9.93 1.03 21.10
CA ASN A 52 9.13 2.25 20.95
C ASN A 52 9.08 2.63 19.47
N GLN A 53 7.91 2.46 18.86
CA GLN A 53 7.71 2.76 17.44
C GLN A 53 7.44 4.25 17.19
N GLY A 54 7.14 5.04 18.22
CA GLY A 54 6.65 6.41 18.09
C GLY A 54 5.46 6.46 17.14
N ASP A 55 5.51 7.36 16.16
CA ASP A 55 4.45 7.53 15.15
C ASP A 55 4.63 6.63 13.91
N LYS A 56 5.60 5.71 13.93
CA LYS A 56 5.80 4.77 12.83
C LYS A 56 4.81 3.62 12.94
N ILE A 57 4.19 3.26 11.82
CA ILE A 57 3.41 2.04 11.71
C ILE A 57 4.32 0.96 11.13
N VAL A 58 4.73 0.00 11.97
CA VAL A 58 5.62 -1.11 11.56
C VAL A 58 4.90 -2.45 11.73
N LEU A 59 4.60 -3.09 10.60
CA LEU A 59 3.91 -4.37 10.51
C LEU A 59 4.92 -5.43 10.07
N ARG A 60 5.29 -6.35 10.96
CA ARG A 60 6.27 -7.41 10.66
C ARG A 60 5.60 -8.76 10.55
N THR A 61 6.08 -9.60 9.64
CA THR A 61 5.62 -11.00 9.55
C THR A 61 6.01 -11.81 10.79
N ASP A 62 7.21 -11.59 11.31
CA ASP A 62 7.62 -12.00 12.66
C ASP A 62 7.77 -10.74 13.53
N PRO A 63 6.85 -10.48 14.48
CA PRO A 63 6.89 -9.29 15.31
C PRO A 63 8.09 -9.24 16.26
N SER A 64 8.76 -10.37 16.53
CA SER A 64 9.92 -10.45 17.42
C SER A 64 11.24 -10.11 16.73
N VAL A 65 11.28 -10.11 15.39
CA VAL A 65 12.48 -9.87 14.58
C VAL A 65 12.35 -8.53 13.89
N ARG A 66 13.22 -7.57 14.23
CA ARG A 66 13.18 -6.20 13.68
C ARG A 66 13.88 -6.07 12.33
N GLU A 67 14.97 -6.81 12.14
CA GLU A 67 15.72 -6.82 10.88
C GLU A 67 14.93 -7.54 9.78
N GLY A 68 15.12 -7.09 8.54
CA GLY A 68 14.64 -7.80 7.37
C GLY A 68 14.35 -6.89 6.19
N TRP A 69 13.54 -7.41 5.25
CA TRP A 69 13.19 -6.69 4.03
C TRP A 69 11.87 -5.95 4.16
N TYR A 70 11.90 -4.63 3.98
CA TYR A 70 10.74 -3.76 4.15
C TYR A 70 10.25 -3.14 2.84
N LEU A 71 8.93 -3.15 2.68
CA LEU A 71 8.20 -2.31 1.74
C LEU A 71 7.59 -1.16 2.55
N VAL A 72 8.07 0.06 2.28
CA VAL A 72 7.59 1.30 2.92
C VAL A 72 6.60 1.96 1.98
N LEU A 73 5.32 1.90 2.35
CA LEU A 73 4.22 2.51 1.64
C LEU A 73 4.16 3.97 2.03
N MET A 74 4.32 4.85 1.05
CA MET A 74 4.18 6.28 1.21
C MET A 74 2.74 6.64 0.81
N LEU A 75 2.01 7.30 1.70
CA LEU A 75 0.62 7.67 1.52
C LEU A 75 0.48 9.16 1.14
N ASP A 76 -0.58 9.51 0.41
CA ASP A 76 -0.95 10.92 0.12
C ASP A 76 -1.68 11.63 1.27
N GLY A 77 -1.76 10.96 2.43
CA GLY A 77 -2.38 11.44 3.67
C GLY A 77 -1.99 10.54 4.84
N ASP A 78 -2.51 10.82 6.03
CA ASP A 78 -2.13 10.07 7.24
C ASP A 78 -3.02 8.85 7.47
N ALA A 79 -2.41 7.76 7.93
CA ALA A 79 -3.07 6.48 8.14
C ALA A 79 -4.16 6.49 9.21
N ASP A 80 -4.16 7.47 10.13
CA ASP A 80 -5.20 7.64 11.15
C ASP A 80 -6.57 8.02 10.58
N GLN A 81 -6.63 8.41 9.30
CA GLN A 81 -7.86 8.62 8.56
C GLN A 81 -8.57 7.30 8.19
N TYR A 82 -7.85 6.17 8.22
CA TYR A 82 -8.47 4.86 8.01
C TYR A 82 -9.32 4.45 9.22
N PRO A 83 -10.44 3.72 9.02
CA PRO A 83 -11.21 3.19 10.13
C PRO A 83 -10.46 2.06 10.84
N ALA A 84 -10.76 1.87 12.13
CA ALA A 84 -10.29 0.73 12.90
C ALA A 84 -10.68 -0.60 12.22
N GLY A 85 -9.77 -1.57 12.25
CA GLY A 85 -9.94 -2.85 11.55
C GLY A 85 -9.49 -2.83 10.07
N THR A 86 -8.96 -1.71 9.58
CA THR A 86 -8.28 -1.64 8.29
C THR A 86 -7.09 -2.61 8.26
N ARG A 87 -6.91 -3.31 7.15
CA ARG A 87 -5.90 -4.35 6.97
C ARG A 87 -4.98 -4.01 5.82
N VAL A 88 -3.71 -4.33 5.97
CA VAL A 88 -2.72 -4.20 4.91
C VAL A 88 -2.32 -5.61 4.48
N GLY A 89 -2.55 -5.92 3.21
CA GLY A 89 -2.12 -7.14 2.56
C GLY A 89 -0.85 -6.93 1.75
N LEU A 90 0.01 -7.93 1.78
CA LEU A 90 1.23 -8.03 1.00
C LEU A 90 1.22 -9.36 0.24
N LYS A 91 1.48 -9.29 -1.06
CA LYS A 91 1.82 -10.43 -1.88
C LYS A 91 3.22 -10.24 -2.45
N VAL A 92 4.07 -11.26 -2.36
CA VAL A 92 5.47 -11.19 -2.77
C VAL A 92 5.88 -12.45 -3.51
N LEU A 93 6.62 -12.28 -4.60
CA LEU A 93 7.32 -13.36 -5.30
C LEU A 93 8.82 -13.29 -4.98
N LEU A 94 9.34 -14.28 -4.25
CA LEU A 94 10.74 -14.33 -3.85
C LEU A 94 11.63 -14.93 -4.96
N PRO A 95 12.92 -14.57 -5.02
CA PRO A 95 13.86 -15.16 -5.97
C PRO A 95 13.91 -16.70 -5.87
N GLY A 96 13.74 -17.36 -7.01
CA GLY A 96 13.77 -18.83 -7.10
C GLY A 96 12.48 -19.54 -6.65
N GLN A 97 11.47 -18.80 -6.18
CA GLN A 97 10.16 -19.35 -5.86
C GLN A 97 9.18 -19.15 -7.02
N LYS A 98 8.26 -20.11 -7.17
CA LYS A 98 7.17 -20.06 -8.16
C LYS A 98 5.85 -19.60 -7.56
N GLU A 99 5.71 -19.71 -6.24
CA GLU A 99 4.50 -19.37 -5.51
C GLU A 99 4.67 -18.02 -4.82
N GLU A 100 3.57 -17.26 -4.75
CA GLU A 100 3.54 -16.00 -4.00
C GLU A 100 3.39 -16.25 -2.50
N VAL A 101 4.12 -15.48 -1.69
CA VAL A 101 3.90 -15.38 -0.26
C VAL A 101 2.83 -14.32 -0.02
N VAL A 102 1.70 -14.72 0.58
CA VAL A 102 0.59 -13.83 0.93
C VAL A 102 0.56 -13.60 2.43
N LYS A 103 0.56 -12.33 2.85
CA LYS A 103 0.49 -11.89 4.25
C LYS A 103 -0.54 -10.79 4.39
N ALA A 104 -1.23 -10.74 5.52
CA ALA A 104 -2.12 -9.64 5.83
C ALA A 104 -2.11 -9.37 7.34
N THR A 105 -1.98 -8.10 7.71
CA THR A 105 -1.94 -7.65 9.09
C THR A 105 -2.87 -6.44 9.26
N SER A 106 -3.56 -6.36 10.40
CA SER A 106 -4.37 -5.20 10.75
C SER A 106 -3.48 -4.03 11.17
N LEU A 107 -3.91 -2.80 10.87
CA LEU A 107 -3.30 -1.61 11.45
C LEU A 107 -3.46 -1.64 12.98
N PRO A 108 -2.49 -1.08 13.74
CA PRO A 108 -2.59 -0.96 15.19
C PRO A 108 -3.82 -0.14 15.58
N THR A 109 -4.29 -0.29 16.81
CA THR A 109 -5.39 0.52 17.36
C THR A 109 -4.92 1.13 18.70
N PRO A 110 -4.92 2.46 18.85
CA PRO A 110 -5.23 3.48 17.84
C PRO A 110 -4.24 3.46 16.67
N ILE A 111 -4.66 3.95 15.50
CA ILE A 111 -3.77 4.09 14.33
C ILE A 111 -2.96 5.37 14.52
N PRO A 112 -1.62 5.32 14.54
CA PRO A 112 -0.79 6.51 14.58
C PRO A 112 -1.01 7.42 13.37
N SER A 113 -0.96 8.73 13.58
CA SER A 113 -0.93 9.72 12.50
C SER A 113 0.42 9.62 11.78
N SER A 114 0.41 9.00 10.60
CA SER A 114 1.61 8.64 9.86
C SER A 114 1.33 8.53 8.38
N SER A 115 2.13 9.20 7.56
CA SER A 115 2.09 9.07 6.10
C SER A 115 2.89 7.87 5.58
N GLU A 116 3.44 7.05 6.48
CA GLU A 116 4.23 5.87 6.14
C GLU A 116 3.72 4.61 6.84
N ILE A 117 3.51 3.53 6.07
CA ILE A 117 3.27 2.19 6.61
C ILE A 117 4.42 1.28 6.18
N TRP A 118 5.09 0.67 7.16
CA TRP A 118 6.21 -0.23 6.94
C TRP A 118 5.74 -1.67 7.05
N ILE A 119 5.89 -2.45 5.97
CA ILE A 119 5.59 -3.88 5.97
C ILE A 119 6.91 -4.66 5.84
N GLY A 120 7.28 -5.38 6.88
CA GLY A 120 8.52 -6.15 6.96
C GLY A 120 8.30 -7.65 6.74
N LEU A 121 9.03 -8.20 5.77
CA LEU A 121 9.32 -9.62 5.67
C LEU A 121 10.52 -9.93 6.58
N THR A 122 10.23 -10.44 7.76
CA THR A 122 11.22 -10.67 8.84
C THR A 122 11.24 -12.14 9.27
N GLY A 123 12.34 -12.53 9.92
CA GLY A 123 12.54 -13.90 10.40
C GLY A 123 12.53 -14.90 9.24
N LYS A 124 11.70 -15.94 9.32
CA LYS A 124 11.64 -16.99 8.29
C LYS A 124 11.07 -16.52 6.94
N ASP A 125 10.35 -15.40 6.92
CA ASP A 125 9.72 -14.87 5.71
C ASP A 125 10.65 -13.89 4.98
N GLU A 126 11.81 -13.57 5.55
CA GLU A 126 12.81 -12.71 4.93
C GLU A 126 13.39 -13.34 3.64
N PRO A 127 13.60 -12.56 2.57
CA PRO A 127 14.24 -13.06 1.35
C PRO A 127 15.62 -13.65 1.60
N ALA A 128 15.82 -14.90 1.16
CA ALA A 128 17.11 -15.58 1.29
C ALA A 128 18.24 -14.84 0.59
N ASN A 129 19.42 -14.81 1.22
CA ASN A 129 20.65 -14.18 0.75
C ASN A 129 20.55 -12.65 0.56
N GLY A 130 19.61 -11.99 1.26
CA GLY A 130 19.46 -10.52 1.22
C GLY A 130 19.05 -9.97 -0.15
N LYS A 131 18.56 -10.83 -1.06
CA LYS A 131 18.12 -10.40 -2.40
C LYS A 131 16.71 -9.82 -2.32
N PRO A 132 16.41 -8.71 -3.02
CA PRO A 132 15.06 -8.15 -3.04
C PRO A 132 14.03 -9.15 -3.59
N PRO A 133 12.76 -9.04 -3.18
CA PRO A 133 11.64 -9.66 -3.88
C PRO A 133 11.65 -9.34 -5.38
N VAL A 134 11.33 -10.32 -6.22
CA VAL A 134 11.27 -10.16 -7.69
C VAL A 134 10.06 -9.33 -8.07
N ALA A 135 8.91 -9.61 -7.46
CA ALA A 135 7.69 -8.87 -7.66
C ALA A 135 6.92 -8.76 -6.34
N TRP A 136 6.13 -7.71 -6.21
CA TRP A 136 5.27 -7.51 -5.04
C TRP A 136 4.03 -6.70 -5.37
N MET A 137 2.97 -6.89 -4.59
CA MET A 137 1.77 -6.08 -4.57
C MET A 137 1.34 -5.84 -3.13
N VAL A 138 0.97 -4.62 -2.83
CA VAL A 138 0.43 -4.19 -1.54
C VAL A 138 -0.99 -3.68 -1.73
N VAL A 139 -1.87 -4.02 -0.80
CA VAL A 139 -3.28 -3.65 -0.85
C VAL A 139 -3.75 -3.24 0.54
N ILE A 140 -4.42 -2.11 0.65
CA ILE A 140 -5.08 -1.66 1.87
C ILE A 140 -6.57 -2.00 1.72
N TYR A 141 -7.07 -2.77 2.67
CA TYR A 141 -8.44 -3.25 2.72
C TYR A 141 -9.21 -2.55 3.84
N SER A 142 -10.48 -2.25 3.56
CA SER A 142 -11.46 -1.91 4.57
C SER A 142 -11.66 -3.05 5.57
N PRO A 143 -12.26 -2.77 6.74
CA PRO A 143 -12.65 -3.82 7.69
C PRO A 143 -13.58 -4.87 7.08
N GLN A 144 -14.32 -4.52 6.02
CA GLN A 144 -15.24 -5.40 5.27
C GLN A 144 -14.57 -6.07 4.06
N GLY A 145 -13.28 -5.85 3.81
CA GLY A 145 -12.53 -6.45 2.71
C GLY A 145 -12.61 -5.71 1.37
N LYS A 146 -13.21 -4.52 1.31
CA LYS A 146 -13.15 -3.66 0.11
C LYS A 146 -11.75 -3.09 -0.05
N VAL A 147 -11.23 -3.02 -1.26
CA VAL A 147 -9.94 -2.35 -1.53
C VAL A 147 -10.10 -0.84 -1.41
N TYR A 148 -9.29 -0.21 -0.56
CA TYR A 148 -9.14 1.25 -0.48
C TYR A 148 -8.05 1.76 -1.42
N SER A 149 -6.91 1.05 -1.48
CA SER A 149 -5.78 1.40 -2.33
C SER A 149 -4.97 0.14 -2.63
N ALA A 150 -4.36 0.08 -3.81
CA ALA A 150 -3.43 -0.97 -4.20
C ALA A 150 -2.25 -0.39 -4.97
N TYR A 151 -1.05 -0.93 -4.75
CA TYR A 151 0.16 -0.55 -5.48
C TYR A 151 0.99 -1.80 -5.75
N LYS A 152 1.62 -1.89 -6.92
CA LYS A 152 2.36 -3.09 -7.34
C LYS A 152 3.68 -2.73 -7.99
N SER A 153 4.63 -3.66 -7.93
CA SER A 153 5.86 -3.55 -8.70
C SER A 153 5.57 -3.75 -10.19
N TYR A 154 6.47 -3.25 -11.04
CA TYR A 154 6.35 -3.37 -12.49
C TYR A 154 6.23 -4.84 -12.97
N LEU A 155 6.91 -5.77 -12.30
CA LEU A 155 6.91 -7.19 -12.68
C LEU A 155 5.68 -7.97 -12.17
N TRP A 156 4.78 -7.34 -11.42
CA TRP A 156 3.62 -8.03 -10.84
C TRP A 156 2.56 -8.40 -11.88
N GLU A 157 2.37 -7.53 -12.87
CA GLU A 157 1.42 -7.75 -13.95
C GLU A 157 2.03 -7.20 -15.23
N LYS A 158 1.69 -7.79 -16.38
CA LYS A 158 2.10 -7.21 -17.65
C LYS A 158 1.50 -5.82 -17.77
N PRO A 159 2.25 -4.83 -18.26
CA PRO A 159 1.66 -3.54 -18.60
C PRO A 159 0.54 -3.77 -19.62
N ASP A 160 -0.60 -3.10 -19.44
CA ASP A 160 -1.55 -2.95 -20.52
C ASP A 160 -0.85 -2.23 -21.67
N GLU A 161 -0.96 -2.74 -22.90
CA GLU A 161 -0.22 -2.28 -24.08
C GLU A 161 -0.43 -0.77 -24.39
N GLU A 162 -1.41 -0.13 -23.77
CA GLU A 162 -1.79 1.27 -23.97
C GLU A 162 -1.18 2.27 -22.96
N ALA A 163 -0.61 1.80 -21.84
CA ALA A 163 -0.03 2.67 -20.83
C ALA A 163 1.42 3.07 -21.20
N LYS A 164 1.59 3.85 -22.27
CA LYS A 164 2.86 4.52 -22.54
C LYS A 164 3.13 5.55 -21.43
N PRO A 165 4.29 5.51 -20.76
CA PRO A 165 4.64 6.56 -19.80
C PRO A 165 4.78 7.89 -20.55
N ALA A 166 4.17 8.95 -20.01
CA ALA A 166 4.53 10.31 -20.37
C ALA A 166 6.01 10.49 -20.04
N GLN A 167 6.83 10.59 -21.09
CA GLN A 167 8.24 10.94 -20.96
C GLN A 167 8.31 12.37 -20.39
N GLN A 168 8.96 12.51 -19.23
CA GLN A 168 9.48 13.78 -18.73
C GLN A 168 10.90 13.99 -19.25
#